data_AF-A0A5D9CY75-F1
#
_entry.id   AF-A0A5D9CY75-F1
#
_cell.length_a   1.000
_cell.length_b   1.000
_cell.length_c   1.000
_cell.angle_alpha   90.00
_cell.angle_beta   90.00
_cell.angle_gamma   90.00
#
_symmetry.space_group_name_H-M   'P 1'
#
loop_
_entity.id
_entity.type
_entity.pdbx_description
1 polymer ?
#
loop_
_entity_poly.entity_id
_entity_poly.type
_entity_poly.pdbx_seq_one_letter_code
_entity_poly.pdbx_strand_id
1 'polypeptide(L)'
;MIEYAILFGLGFLTATLLALLIAPAIHRRIVAYTENRIRATMPISPQEVRAQKDMARALYAAENAKIRQELDTEREKNTSLRLANEAASSDAYRLGEQNRGFSLKIEELTLEIGELRAALDAAEEHAGALQANLAQQEQAANERAGQMSDLTARLTHLTRELDDSKILAATRDLEAEQAKQSATRFRKEGETATRELQDVAARNKEAMTAVARESRKVTRLEEQVATVMAKNADLDTMLTLRNQEVARLKEQLAATGGRSNDMIIRLPNPAVSDDKTVSPSQPTAPAPAAALETAPAAEEEAAPAAAAEEPTAPVSTEPAAPQGLEQEIEDIRNQGAALTERLLNVRGAGNDEPIRREIARIAAEMIALTAAREGEASPIPGLLAKASGSSGRESLATRAKVVMEKRKH
;
A
#
# COMPACT_ATOMS: atom_id res chain seq x y z
N MET A 1 -6.87 20.33 -191.78
CA MET A 1 -7.42 20.61 -190.44
C MET A 1 -7.06 19.55 -189.40
N ILE A 2 -7.11 18.24 -189.71
CA ILE A 2 -6.79 17.16 -188.75
C ILE A 2 -5.29 17.10 -188.39
N GLU A 3 -4.39 17.42 -189.32
CA GLU A 3 -2.93 17.44 -189.09
C GLU A 3 -2.51 18.40 -187.96
N TYR A 4 -3.06 19.62 -187.96
CA TYR A 4 -2.84 20.59 -186.88
C TYR A 4 -3.39 20.12 -185.53
N ALA A 5 -4.49 19.35 -185.51
CA ALA A 5 -5.04 18.77 -184.28
C ALA A 5 -4.15 17.64 -183.73
N ILE A 6 -3.52 16.83 -184.59
CA ILE A 6 -2.59 15.76 -184.17
C ILE A 6 -1.28 16.34 -183.64
N LEU A 7 -0.69 17.34 -184.32
CA LEU A 7 0.52 18.01 -183.84
C LEU A 7 0.28 18.74 -182.51
N PHE A 8 -0.90 19.37 -182.35
CA PHE A 8 -1.31 19.96 -181.07
C PHE A 8 -1.49 18.90 -179.98
N GLY A 9 -2.14 17.77 -180.31
CA GLY A 9 -2.30 16.63 -179.39
C GLY A 9 -0.98 16.02 -178.95
N LEU A 10 -0.02 15.83 -179.87
CA LEU A 10 1.33 15.34 -179.57
C LEU A 10 2.13 16.35 -178.73
N GLY A 11 2.05 17.64 -179.06
CA GLY A 11 2.65 18.72 -178.27
C GLY A 11 2.10 18.77 -176.85
N PHE A 12 0.79 18.61 -176.68
CA PHE A 12 0.15 18.55 -175.36
C PHE A 12 0.56 17.30 -174.58
N LEU A 13 0.61 16.13 -175.25
CA LEU A 13 1.03 14.87 -174.63
C LEU A 13 2.49 14.92 -174.15
N THR A 14 3.38 15.50 -174.95
CA THR A 14 4.80 15.64 -174.57
C THR A 14 5.00 16.64 -173.42
N ALA A 15 4.28 17.77 -173.43
CA ALA A 15 4.32 18.74 -172.34
C ALA A 15 3.76 18.16 -171.03
N THR A 16 2.65 17.41 -171.10
CA THR A 16 2.08 16.74 -169.93
C THR A 16 3.00 15.65 -169.40
N LEU A 17 3.67 14.89 -170.27
CA LEU A 17 4.64 13.88 -169.86
C LEU A 17 5.86 14.50 -169.16
N LEU A 18 6.38 15.61 -169.66
CA LEU A 18 7.44 16.38 -168.99
C LEU A 18 6.98 16.95 -167.64
N ALA A 19 5.76 17.48 -167.56
CA ALA A 19 5.19 17.96 -166.30
C ALA A 19 5.06 16.84 -165.26
N LEU A 20 4.66 15.64 -165.69
CA LEU A 20 4.53 14.46 -164.82
C LEU A 20 5.90 13.95 -164.32
N LEU A 21 6.95 14.12 -165.13
CA LEU A 21 8.32 13.76 -164.76
C LEU A 21 8.93 14.74 -163.76
N ILE A 22 8.62 16.04 -163.87
CA ILE A 22 9.14 17.10 -162.99
C ILE A 22 8.30 17.27 -161.72
N ALA A 23 7.00 17.00 -161.76
CA ALA A 23 6.07 17.10 -160.64
C ALA A 23 6.56 16.44 -159.33
N PRO A 24 7.06 15.18 -159.31
CA PRO A 24 7.54 14.56 -158.08
C PRO A 24 8.79 15.25 -157.49
N ALA A 25 9.64 15.85 -158.33
CA ALA A 25 10.82 16.58 -157.86
C ALA A 25 10.44 17.91 -157.20
N ILE A 26 9.51 18.67 -157.79
CA ILE A 26 9.00 19.92 -157.21
C ILE A 26 8.24 19.62 -155.92
N HIS A 27 7.40 18.59 -155.89
CA HIS A 27 6.64 18.22 -154.69
C HIS A 27 7.56 17.85 -153.52
N ARG A 28 8.61 17.04 -153.76
CA ARG A 28 9.63 16.72 -152.73
C ARG A 28 10.28 17.98 -152.16
N ARG A 29 10.60 18.96 -153.02
CA ARG A 29 11.25 20.21 -152.60
C ARG A 29 10.31 21.10 -151.79
N ILE A 30 9.02 21.18 -152.16
CA ILE A 30 8.00 21.89 -151.40
C ILE A 30 7.83 21.26 -150.01
N VAL A 31 7.70 19.93 -149.92
CA VAL A 31 7.57 19.22 -148.64
C VAL A 31 8.77 19.48 -147.72
N ALA A 32 9.99 19.45 -148.26
CA ALA A 32 11.19 19.73 -147.46
C ALA A 32 11.21 21.17 -146.91
N TYR A 33 10.83 22.16 -147.74
CA TYR A 33 10.78 23.56 -147.28
C TYR A 33 9.62 23.83 -146.32
N THR A 34 8.45 23.21 -146.51
CA THR A 34 7.32 23.37 -145.58
C THR A 34 7.61 22.69 -144.25
N GLU A 35 8.23 21.51 -144.25
CA GLU A 35 8.65 20.82 -143.03
C GLU A 35 9.73 21.61 -142.29
N ASN A 36 10.76 22.11 -142.98
CA ASN A 36 11.80 22.93 -142.36
C ASN A 36 11.25 24.26 -141.82
N ARG A 37 10.30 24.90 -142.52
CA ARG A 37 9.66 26.13 -142.02
C ARG A 37 8.79 25.86 -140.81
N ILE A 38 8.01 24.77 -140.81
CA ILE A 38 7.18 24.36 -139.66
C ILE A 38 8.06 24.05 -138.45
N ARG A 39 9.16 23.31 -138.64
CA ARG A 39 10.12 23.00 -137.57
C ARG A 39 10.80 24.26 -137.01
N ALA A 40 11.06 25.27 -137.83
CA ALA A 40 11.67 26.53 -137.39
C ALA A 40 10.68 27.48 -136.67
N THR A 41 9.39 27.39 -136.97
CA THR A 41 8.34 28.22 -136.34
C THR A 41 7.63 27.53 -135.18
N MET A 42 7.79 26.22 -135.02
CA MET A 42 7.24 25.50 -133.88
C MET A 42 8.05 25.80 -132.62
N PRO A 43 7.41 26.20 -131.51
CA PRO A 43 8.12 26.68 -130.32
C PRO A 43 8.76 25.57 -129.48
N ILE A 44 8.47 24.28 -129.75
CA ILE A 44 8.96 23.15 -128.93
C ILE A 44 9.36 21.99 -129.85
N SER A 45 10.56 21.46 -129.64
CA SER A 45 11.05 20.29 -130.37
C SER A 45 10.39 18.99 -129.89
N PRO A 46 10.24 17.94 -130.73
CA PRO A 46 9.64 16.67 -130.31
C PRO A 46 10.43 15.94 -129.20
N GLN A 47 11.71 16.29 -129.03
CA GLN A 47 12.53 15.78 -127.93
C GLN A 47 12.18 16.48 -126.61
N GLU A 48 11.93 17.78 -126.62
CA GLU A 48 11.46 18.53 -125.45
C GLU A 48 10.08 18.06 -124.97
N VAL A 49 9.15 17.73 -125.87
CA VAL A 49 7.83 17.18 -125.47
C VAL A 49 7.99 15.84 -124.74
N ARG A 50 8.92 14.99 -125.19
CA ARG A 50 9.21 13.72 -124.52
C ARG A 50 9.89 13.96 -123.17
N ALA A 51 10.85 14.88 -123.11
CA ALA A 51 11.52 15.26 -121.88
C ALA A 51 10.55 15.85 -120.85
N GLN A 52 9.62 16.73 -121.25
CA GLN A 52 8.58 17.27 -120.37
C GLN A 52 7.61 16.19 -119.89
N LYS A 53 7.24 15.25 -120.77
CA LYS A 53 6.38 14.12 -120.42
C LYS A 53 7.07 13.19 -119.41
N ASP A 54 8.34 12.88 -119.62
CA ASP A 54 9.11 12.03 -118.73
C ASP A 54 9.48 12.76 -117.43
N MET A 55 9.73 14.07 -117.47
CA MET A 55 9.86 14.93 -116.30
C MET A 55 8.57 14.95 -115.48
N ALA A 56 7.40 15.13 -116.10
CA ALA A 56 6.12 15.09 -115.41
C ALA A 56 5.90 13.71 -114.75
N ARG A 57 6.17 12.62 -115.46
CA ARG A 57 6.12 11.26 -114.87
C ARG A 57 7.09 11.10 -113.70
N ALA A 58 8.31 11.65 -113.80
CA ALA A 58 9.29 11.60 -112.74
C ALA A 58 8.86 12.43 -111.52
N LEU A 59 8.30 13.62 -111.73
CA LEU A 59 7.76 14.45 -110.66
C LEU A 59 6.59 13.76 -109.96
N TYR A 60 5.62 13.24 -110.70
CA TYR A 60 4.52 12.47 -110.13
C TYR A 60 5.02 11.22 -109.41
N ALA A 61 6.04 10.53 -109.92
CA ALA A 61 6.62 9.37 -109.24
C ALA A 61 7.36 9.76 -107.96
N ALA A 62 8.13 10.85 -107.98
CA ALA A 62 8.87 11.36 -106.82
C ALA A 62 7.92 11.86 -105.73
N GLU A 63 6.88 12.62 -106.10
CA GLU A 63 5.84 13.09 -105.17
C GLU A 63 5.06 11.91 -104.58
N ASN A 64 4.64 10.94 -105.40
CA ASN A 64 3.98 9.73 -104.89
C ASN A 64 4.87 8.90 -103.98
N ALA A 65 6.18 8.79 -104.28
CA ALA A 65 7.13 8.09 -103.42
C ALA A 65 7.30 8.82 -102.08
N LYS A 66 7.41 10.15 -102.09
CA LYS A 66 7.49 10.96 -100.88
C LYS A 66 6.23 10.82 -100.01
N ILE A 67 5.04 10.94 -100.62
CA ILE A 67 3.76 10.77 -99.91
C ILE A 67 3.64 9.36 -99.31
N ARG A 68 4.06 8.32 -100.05
CA ARG A 68 4.05 6.94 -99.52
C ARG A 68 4.99 6.78 -98.34
N GLN A 69 6.20 7.33 -98.43
CA GLN A 69 7.16 7.29 -97.32
C GLN A 69 6.62 8.03 -96.10
N GLU A 70 6.07 9.24 -96.27
CA GLU A 70 5.43 9.98 -95.18
C GLU A 70 4.28 9.18 -94.57
N LEU A 71 3.40 8.61 -95.39
CA LEU A 71 2.30 7.75 -94.94
C LEU A 71 2.79 6.55 -94.14
N ASP A 72 3.85 5.88 -94.59
CA ASP A 72 4.41 4.73 -93.89
C ASP A 72 5.05 5.15 -92.56
N THR A 73 5.78 6.26 -92.51
CA THR A 73 6.30 6.80 -91.24
C THR A 73 5.19 7.20 -90.27
N GLU A 74 4.10 7.79 -90.75
CA GLU A 74 2.95 8.13 -89.91
C GLU A 74 2.19 6.90 -89.45
N ARG A 75 2.12 5.84 -90.27
CA ARG A 75 1.58 4.53 -89.84
C ARG A 75 2.45 3.88 -88.78
N GLU A 76 3.77 3.89 -88.93
CA GLU A 76 4.71 3.40 -87.93
C GLU A 76 4.57 4.18 -86.60
N LYS A 77 4.48 5.53 -86.67
CA LYS A 77 4.21 6.35 -85.50
C LYS A 77 2.86 6.01 -84.88
N ASN A 78 1.79 5.93 -85.67
CA ASN A 78 0.45 5.62 -85.17
C ASN A 78 0.40 4.24 -84.50
N THR A 79 1.01 3.21 -85.11
CA THR A 79 1.09 1.87 -84.51
C THR A 79 1.90 1.88 -83.22
N SER A 80 3.05 2.56 -83.18
CA SER A 80 3.85 2.69 -81.96
C SER A 80 3.09 3.40 -80.82
N LEU A 81 2.35 4.48 -81.14
CA LEU A 81 1.52 5.19 -80.18
C LEU A 81 0.37 4.32 -79.67
N ARG A 82 -0.25 3.50 -80.54
CA ARG A 82 -1.30 2.56 -80.12
C ARG A 82 -0.75 1.49 -79.19
N LEU A 83 0.42 0.93 -79.49
CA LEU A 83 1.08 -0.04 -78.59
C LEU A 83 1.46 0.59 -77.26
N ALA A 84 2.00 1.82 -77.26
CA ALA A 84 2.33 2.54 -76.03
C ALA A 84 1.08 2.89 -75.21
N ASN A 85 -0.02 3.26 -75.87
CA ASN A 85 -1.30 3.52 -75.21
C ASN A 85 -1.89 2.24 -74.60
N GLU A 86 -1.82 1.11 -75.31
CA GLU A 86 -2.26 -0.19 -74.81
C GLU A 86 -1.40 -0.66 -73.61
N ALA A 87 -0.09 -0.45 -73.67
CA ALA A 87 0.78 -0.73 -72.53
C ALA A 87 0.40 0.15 -71.32
N ALA A 88 0.22 1.46 -71.53
CA ALA A 88 -0.16 2.39 -70.48
C ALA A 88 -1.57 2.10 -69.91
N SER A 89 -2.52 1.68 -70.75
CA SER A 89 -3.86 1.30 -70.29
C SER A 89 -3.80 0.01 -69.47
N SER A 90 -3.01 -0.98 -69.88
CA SER A 90 -2.80 -2.22 -69.11
C SER A 90 -2.17 -1.97 -67.74
N ASP A 91 -1.18 -1.07 -67.66
CA ASP A 91 -0.57 -0.68 -66.40
C ASP A 91 -1.56 0.10 -65.51
N ALA A 92 -2.38 0.99 -66.11
CA ALA A 92 -3.43 1.68 -65.39
C ALA A 92 -4.47 0.71 -64.80
N TYR A 93 -4.86 -0.34 -65.52
CA TYR A 93 -5.74 -1.38 -65.00
C TYR A 93 -5.09 -2.16 -63.85
N ARG A 94 -3.83 -2.56 -64.00
CA ARG A 94 -3.09 -3.28 -62.94
C ARG A 94 -2.95 -2.44 -61.67
N LEU A 95 -2.59 -1.16 -61.81
CA LEU A 95 -2.53 -0.24 -60.68
C LEU A 95 -3.91 0.04 -60.08
N GLY A 96 -4.96 0.08 -60.90
CA GLY A 96 -6.34 0.19 -60.43
C GLY A 96 -6.77 -1.02 -59.60
N GLU A 97 -6.42 -2.23 -60.04
CA GLU A 97 -6.69 -3.47 -59.30
C GLU A 97 -5.91 -3.53 -57.99
N GLN A 98 -4.62 -3.16 -58.01
CA GLN A 98 -3.81 -3.07 -56.79
C GLN A 98 -4.36 -2.05 -55.80
N ASN A 99 -4.74 -0.85 -56.27
CA ASN A 99 -5.36 0.16 -55.41
C ASN A 99 -6.67 -0.35 -54.82
N ARG A 100 -7.52 -1.01 -55.61
CA ARG A 100 -8.74 -1.64 -55.10
C ARG A 100 -8.44 -2.71 -54.06
N GLY A 101 -7.42 -3.54 -54.28
CA GLY A 101 -6.96 -4.54 -53.31
C GLY A 101 -6.48 -3.91 -52.00
N PHE A 102 -5.69 -2.83 -52.08
CA PHE A 102 -5.26 -2.09 -50.90
C PHE A 102 -6.43 -1.40 -50.19
N SER A 103 -7.40 -0.83 -50.91
CA SER A 103 -8.61 -0.26 -50.31
C SER A 103 -9.41 -1.30 -49.54
N LEU A 104 -9.63 -2.49 -50.11
CA LEU A 104 -10.31 -3.59 -49.41
C LEU A 104 -9.52 -4.05 -48.17
N LYS A 105 -8.19 -4.11 -48.24
CA LYS A 105 -7.37 -4.48 -47.08
C LYS A 105 -7.40 -3.39 -45.99
N ILE A 106 -7.45 -2.12 -46.37
CA ILE A 106 -7.62 -1.02 -45.42
C ILE A 106 -8.98 -1.16 -44.73
N GLU A 107 -10.06 -1.41 -45.49
CA GLU A 107 -11.39 -1.62 -44.92
C GLU A 107 -11.41 -2.80 -43.93
N GLU A 108 -10.84 -3.94 -44.30
CA GLU A 108 -10.70 -5.11 -43.41
C GLU A 108 -9.92 -4.76 -42.13
N LEU A 109 -8.75 -4.13 -42.25
CA LEU A 109 -7.96 -3.71 -41.10
C LEU A 109 -8.68 -2.67 -40.23
N THR A 110 -9.48 -1.79 -40.82
CA THR A 110 -10.28 -0.82 -40.05
C THR A 110 -11.40 -1.49 -39.26
N LEU A 111 -12.01 -2.54 -39.81
CA LEU A 111 -12.99 -3.37 -39.09
C LEU A 111 -12.31 -4.14 -37.95
N GLU A 112 -11.18 -4.79 -38.22
CA GLU A 112 -10.38 -5.48 -37.19
C GLU A 112 -9.97 -4.53 -36.05
N ILE A 113 -9.51 -3.31 -36.38
CA ILE A 113 -9.19 -2.29 -35.37
C ILE A 113 -10.43 -1.90 -34.57
N GLY A 114 -11.59 -1.76 -35.21
CA GLY A 114 -12.85 -1.48 -34.54
C GLY A 114 -13.26 -2.58 -33.55
N GLU A 115 -13.17 -3.84 -33.97
CA GLU A 115 -13.45 -5.00 -33.13
C GLU A 115 -12.48 -5.10 -31.95
N LEU A 116 -11.18 -4.90 -32.19
CA LEU A 116 -10.16 -4.90 -31.12
C LEU A 116 -10.37 -3.77 -30.11
N ARG A 117 -10.81 -2.58 -30.57
CA ARG A 117 -11.16 -1.47 -29.66
C ARG A 117 -12.38 -1.81 -28.83
N ALA A 118 -13.45 -2.34 -29.43
CA ALA A 118 -14.64 -2.75 -28.69
C ALA A 118 -14.34 -3.86 -27.67
N ALA A 119 -13.47 -4.80 -28.03
CA ALA A 119 -13.01 -5.84 -27.11
C ALA A 119 -12.16 -5.27 -25.96
N LEU A 120 -11.32 -4.27 -26.23
CA LEU A 120 -10.55 -3.56 -25.22
C LEU A 120 -11.47 -2.81 -24.25
N ASP A 121 -12.43 -2.04 -24.77
CA ASP A 121 -13.39 -1.29 -23.94
C ASP A 121 -14.19 -2.25 -23.03
N ALA A 122 -14.67 -3.38 -23.58
CA ALA A 122 -15.35 -4.39 -22.78
C ALA A 122 -14.45 -5.03 -21.71
N ALA A 123 -13.17 -5.28 -22.03
CA ALA A 123 -12.21 -5.80 -21.06
C ALA A 123 -11.89 -4.77 -19.95
N GLU A 124 -11.80 -3.48 -20.28
CA GLU A 124 -11.62 -2.40 -19.32
C GLU A 124 -12.85 -2.24 -18.40
N GLU A 125 -14.07 -2.33 -18.94
CA GLU A 125 -15.30 -2.35 -18.16
C GLU A 125 -15.34 -3.56 -17.20
N HIS A 126 -14.98 -4.75 -17.69
CA HIS A 126 -14.89 -5.94 -16.85
C HIS A 126 -13.82 -5.82 -15.75
N ALA A 127 -12.66 -5.25 -16.07
CA ALA A 127 -11.60 -5.00 -15.10
C ALA A 127 -12.05 -3.98 -14.04
N GLY A 128 -12.72 -2.90 -14.45
CA GLY A 128 -13.30 -1.91 -13.54
C GLY A 128 -14.37 -2.51 -12.62
N ALA A 129 -15.26 -3.35 -13.15
CA ALA A 129 -16.25 -4.06 -12.35
C ALA A 129 -15.62 -5.03 -11.34
N LEU A 130 -14.59 -5.79 -11.75
CA LEU A 130 -13.83 -6.66 -10.85
C LEU A 130 -13.12 -5.88 -9.75
N GLN A 131 -12.51 -4.73 -10.08
CA GLN A 131 -11.85 -3.87 -9.10
C GLN A 131 -12.85 -3.29 -8.09
N ALA A 132 -14.03 -2.85 -8.54
CA ALA A 132 -15.08 -2.37 -7.66
C ALA A 132 -15.60 -3.48 -6.72
N ASN A 133 -15.80 -4.69 -7.24
CA ASN A 133 -16.20 -5.85 -6.44
C ASN A 133 -15.13 -6.22 -5.41
N LEU A 134 -13.85 -6.18 -5.78
CA LEU A 134 -12.73 -6.46 -4.88
C LEU A 134 -12.67 -5.40 -3.77
N ALA A 135 -12.76 -4.12 -4.10
CA ALA A 135 -12.78 -3.04 -3.11
C ALA A 135 -13.96 -3.18 -2.13
N GLN A 136 -15.14 -3.55 -2.63
CA GLN A 136 -16.31 -3.83 -1.79
C GLN A 136 -16.07 -5.04 -0.87
N GLN A 137 -15.45 -6.11 -1.37
CA GLN A 137 -15.10 -7.28 -0.58
C GLN A 137 -14.05 -6.96 0.49
N GLU A 138 -13.05 -6.15 0.19
CA GLU A 138 -12.05 -5.66 1.15
C GLU A 138 -12.70 -4.83 2.25
N GLN A 139 -13.58 -3.89 1.90
CA GLN A 139 -14.35 -3.11 2.88
C GLN A 139 -15.17 -4.03 3.80
N ALA A 140 -15.92 -4.98 3.22
CA ALA A 140 -16.70 -5.93 4.00
C ALA A 140 -15.82 -6.87 4.85
N ALA A 141 -14.60 -7.17 4.41
CA ALA A 141 -13.64 -7.95 5.19
C ALA A 141 -13.09 -7.15 6.38
N ASN A 142 -12.75 -5.87 6.17
CA ASN A 142 -12.28 -4.97 7.21
C ASN A 142 -13.36 -4.71 8.27
N GLU A 143 -14.62 -4.51 7.86
CA GLU A 143 -15.75 -4.38 8.78
C GLU A 143 -15.92 -5.64 9.64
N ARG A 144 -15.87 -6.84 9.03
CA ARG A 144 -15.92 -8.11 9.76
C ARG A 144 -14.73 -8.29 10.70
N ALA A 145 -13.53 -7.86 10.30
CA ALA A 145 -12.35 -7.89 11.16
C ALA A 145 -12.53 -6.99 12.38
N GLY A 146 -13.07 -5.78 12.21
CA GLY A 146 -13.42 -4.87 13.30
C GLY A 146 -14.47 -5.47 14.26
N GLN A 147 -15.52 -6.08 13.71
CA GLN A 147 -16.52 -6.78 14.53
C GLN A 147 -15.91 -7.95 15.31
N MET A 148 -14.98 -8.71 14.70
CA MET A 148 -14.28 -9.80 15.36
C MET A 148 -13.39 -9.30 16.51
N SER A 149 -12.68 -8.18 16.31
CA SER A 149 -11.89 -7.58 17.40
C SER A 149 -12.77 -7.08 18.54
N ASP A 150 -13.92 -6.47 18.24
CA ASP A 150 -14.87 -6.01 19.27
C ASP A 150 -15.46 -7.17 20.06
N LEU A 151 -15.86 -8.25 19.38
CA LEU A 151 -16.33 -9.48 20.03
C LEU A 151 -15.24 -10.11 20.89
N THR A 152 -14.00 -10.13 20.41
CA THR A 152 -12.85 -10.63 21.17
C THR A 152 -12.62 -9.77 22.43
N ALA A 153 -12.65 -8.44 22.30
CA ALA A 153 -12.52 -7.53 23.44
C ALA A 153 -13.63 -7.77 24.48
N ARG A 154 -14.88 -7.90 24.05
CA ARG A 154 -16.02 -8.24 24.92
C ARG A 154 -15.85 -9.59 25.61
N LEU A 155 -15.39 -10.61 24.89
CA LEU A 155 -15.10 -11.93 25.50
C LEU A 155 -14.00 -11.83 26.56
N THR A 156 -12.92 -11.09 26.30
CA THR A 156 -11.88 -10.90 27.32
C THR A 156 -12.38 -10.11 28.51
N HIS A 157 -13.30 -9.16 28.32
CA HIS A 157 -13.92 -8.42 29.43
C HIS A 157 -14.81 -9.33 30.27
N LEU A 158 -15.73 -10.09 29.65
CA LEU A 158 -16.57 -11.06 30.35
C LEU A 158 -15.75 -12.14 31.06
N THR A 159 -14.61 -12.55 30.49
CA THR A 159 -13.71 -13.50 31.13
C THR A 159 -13.10 -12.91 32.41
N ARG A 160 -12.69 -11.63 32.38
CA ARG A 160 -12.21 -10.93 33.58
C ARG A 160 -13.31 -10.78 34.63
N GLU A 161 -14.52 -10.37 34.24
CA GLU A 161 -15.66 -10.29 35.15
C GLU A 161 -16.00 -11.64 35.78
N LEU A 162 -15.91 -12.73 34.98
CA LEU A 162 -16.09 -14.08 35.48
C LEU A 162 -15.01 -14.44 36.50
N ASP A 163 -13.74 -14.15 36.22
CA ASP A 163 -12.64 -14.43 37.15
C ASP A 163 -12.75 -13.57 38.43
N ASP A 164 -13.13 -12.30 38.33
CA ASP A 164 -13.44 -11.45 39.48
C ASP A 164 -14.59 -12.03 40.32
N SER A 165 -15.65 -12.52 39.67
CA SER A 165 -16.78 -13.17 40.36
C SER A 165 -16.37 -14.47 41.05
N LYS A 166 -15.45 -15.25 40.46
CA LYS A 166 -14.88 -16.46 41.08
C LYS A 166 -14.01 -16.10 42.28
N ILE A 167 -13.21 -15.04 42.19
CA ILE A 167 -12.42 -14.54 43.33
C ILE A 167 -13.36 -14.14 44.46
N LEU A 168 -14.41 -13.36 44.17
CA LEU A 168 -15.42 -12.97 45.16
C LEU A 168 -16.16 -14.17 45.78
N ALA A 169 -16.44 -15.21 44.99
CA ALA A 169 -17.02 -16.44 45.50
C ALA A 169 -16.04 -17.15 46.44
N ALA A 170 -14.77 -17.29 46.04
CA ALA A 170 -13.72 -17.89 46.88
C ALA A 170 -13.46 -17.10 48.17
N THR A 171 -13.51 -15.76 48.14
CA THR A 171 -13.40 -14.94 49.36
C THR A 171 -14.59 -15.17 50.28
N ARG A 172 -15.81 -15.27 49.74
CA ARG A 172 -17.00 -15.61 50.54
C ARG A 172 -16.95 -17.00 51.12
N ASP A 173 -16.41 -17.98 50.39
CA ASP A 173 -16.18 -19.33 50.91
C ASP A 173 -15.14 -19.33 52.04
N LEU A 174 -14.07 -18.53 51.92
CA LEU A 174 -13.10 -18.34 53.00
C LEU A 174 -13.72 -17.66 54.22
N GLU A 175 -14.53 -16.62 54.05
CA GLU A 175 -15.28 -15.97 55.13
C GLU A 175 -16.25 -16.95 55.80
N ALA A 176 -16.95 -17.78 55.02
CA ALA A 176 -17.85 -18.80 55.53
C ALA A 176 -17.08 -19.89 56.32
N GLU A 177 -15.91 -20.33 55.84
CA GLU A 177 -15.04 -21.25 56.57
C GLU A 177 -14.47 -20.61 57.85
N GLN A 178 -14.07 -19.34 57.82
CA GLN A 178 -13.66 -18.61 59.03
C GLN A 178 -14.81 -18.46 60.02
N ALA A 179 -16.03 -18.18 59.55
CA ALA A 179 -17.23 -18.12 60.39
C ALA A 179 -17.58 -19.50 60.99
N LYS A 180 -17.44 -20.59 60.23
CA LYS A 180 -17.57 -21.96 60.76
C LYS A 180 -16.50 -22.25 61.81
N GLN A 181 -15.24 -21.89 61.55
CA GLN A 181 -14.14 -22.08 62.50
C GLN A 181 -14.38 -21.31 63.80
N SER A 182 -14.77 -20.02 63.72
CA SER A 182 -15.10 -19.22 64.90
C SER A 182 -16.32 -19.77 65.64
N ALA A 183 -17.38 -20.22 64.94
CA ALA A 183 -18.52 -20.89 65.57
C ALA A 183 -18.13 -22.19 66.29
N THR A 184 -17.26 -23.01 65.69
CA THR A 184 -16.75 -24.22 66.37
C THR A 184 -15.86 -23.87 67.57
N ARG A 185 -15.09 -22.78 67.48
CA ARG A 185 -14.28 -22.28 68.59
C ARG A 185 -15.16 -21.78 69.73
N PHE A 186 -16.14 -20.91 69.48
CA PHE A 186 -17.08 -20.44 70.49
C PHE A 186 -17.90 -21.59 71.09
N ARG A 187 -18.26 -22.60 70.29
CA ARG A 187 -18.92 -23.81 70.82
C ARG A 187 -18.01 -24.57 71.78
N LYS A 188 -16.73 -24.79 71.43
CA LYS A 188 -15.75 -25.43 72.32
C LYS A 188 -15.51 -24.59 73.58
N GLU A 189 -15.36 -23.27 73.46
CA GLU A 189 -15.22 -22.35 74.59
C GLU A 189 -16.47 -22.38 75.50
N GLY A 190 -17.68 -22.46 74.91
CA GLY A 190 -18.92 -22.66 75.65
C GLY A 190 -18.97 -24.02 76.34
N GLU A 191 -18.52 -25.10 75.70
CA GLU A 191 -18.40 -26.43 76.32
C GLU A 191 -17.37 -26.45 77.45
N THR A 192 -16.23 -25.78 77.31
CA THR A 192 -15.24 -25.68 78.39
C THR A 192 -15.75 -24.81 79.53
N ALA A 193 -16.37 -23.67 79.24
CA ALA A 193 -16.95 -22.80 80.26
C ALA A 193 -18.10 -23.49 81.02
N THR A 194 -18.93 -24.27 80.32
CA THR A 194 -19.99 -25.07 80.97
C THR A 194 -19.41 -26.20 81.83
N ARG A 195 -18.33 -26.87 81.40
CA ARG A 195 -17.60 -27.83 82.24
C ARG A 195 -16.97 -27.16 83.45
N GLU A 196 -16.32 -26.02 83.29
CA GLU A 196 -15.73 -25.26 84.40
C GLU A 196 -16.80 -24.78 85.38
N LEU A 197 -17.96 -24.32 84.91
CA LEU A 197 -19.09 -23.98 85.76
C LEU A 197 -19.62 -25.20 86.52
N GLN A 198 -19.69 -26.37 85.88
CA GLN A 198 -20.07 -27.62 86.54
C GLN A 198 -19.03 -28.03 87.60
N ASP A 199 -17.73 -27.92 87.30
CA ASP A 199 -16.65 -28.21 88.24
C ASP A 199 -16.65 -27.25 89.43
N VAL A 200 -16.84 -25.94 89.19
CA VAL A 200 -16.97 -24.93 90.25
C VAL A 200 -18.25 -25.19 91.06
N ALA A 201 -19.36 -25.54 90.43
CA ALA A 201 -20.58 -25.90 91.15
C ALA A 201 -20.39 -27.17 92.00
N ALA A 202 -19.66 -28.18 91.49
CA ALA A 202 -19.30 -29.37 92.23
C ALA A 202 -18.38 -29.03 93.41
N ARG A 203 -17.32 -28.25 93.21
CA ARG A 203 -16.43 -27.75 94.27
C ARG A 203 -17.17 -26.91 95.31
N ASN A 204 -18.11 -26.07 94.89
CA ASN A 204 -18.93 -25.27 95.80
C ASN A 204 -19.85 -26.18 96.62
N LYS A 205 -20.46 -27.20 95.99
CA LYS A 205 -21.24 -28.22 96.70
C LYS A 205 -20.38 -28.99 97.70
N GLU A 206 -19.17 -29.40 97.31
CA GLU A 206 -18.20 -30.04 98.21
C GLU A 206 -17.81 -29.12 99.37
N ALA A 207 -17.48 -27.86 99.09
CA ALA A 207 -17.19 -26.84 100.09
C ALA A 207 -18.37 -26.61 101.04
N MET A 208 -19.61 -26.53 100.53
CA MET A 208 -20.82 -26.46 101.34
C MET A 208 -20.96 -27.70 102.24
N THR A 209 -20.68 -28.90 101.73
CA THR A 209 -20.69 -30.10 102.58
C THR A 209 -19.55 -30.11 103.61
N ALA A 210 -18.38 -29.57 103.28
CA ALA A 210 -17.25 -29.43 104.20
C ALA A 210 -17.57 -28.41 105.31
N VAL A 211 -18.11 -27.25 104.96
CA VAL A 211 -18.64 -26.26 105.91
C VAL A 211 -19.74 -26.87 106.77
N ALA A 212 -20.65 -27.67 106.20
CA ALA A 212 -21.66 -28.38 106.99
C ALA A 212 -21.06 -29.45 107.92
N ARG A 213 -19.93 -30.06 107.57
CA ARG A 213 -19.19 -30.97 108.46
C ARG A 213 -18.47 -30.21 109.56
N GLU A 214 -17.81 -29.11 109.23
CA GLU A 214 -17.14 -28.24 110.21
C GLU A 214 -18.14 -27.59 111.15
N SER A 215 -19.28 -27.08 110.67
CA SER A 215 -20.33 -26.55 111.53
C SER A 215 -20.89 -27.61 112.48
N ARG A 216 -21.08 -28.86 112.03
CA ARG A 216 -21.43 -29.98 112.92
C ARG A 216 -20.35 -30.31 113.94
N LYS A 217 -19.07 -30.15 113.60
CA LYS A 217 -17.97 -30.30 114.58
C LYS A 217 -17.99 -29.15 115.57
N VAL A 218 -18.19 -27.92 115.12
CA VAL A 218 -18.33 -26.74 115.98
C VAL A 218 -19.50 -26.93 116.93
N THR A 219 -20.69 -27.33 116.48
CA THR A 219 -21.84 -27.57 117.37
C THR A 219 -21.55 -28.69 118.39
N ARG A 220 -20.80 -29.74 118.01
CA ARG A 220 -20.38 -30.79 118.96
C ARG A 220 -19.36 -30.27 119.97
N LEU A 221 -18.42 -29.44 119.54
CA LEU A 221 -17.45 -28.80 120.42
C LEU A 221 -18.15 -27.80 121.36
N GLU A 222 -19.12 -27.04 120.87
CA GLU A 222 -19.98 -26.16 121.67
C GLU A 222 -20.79 -26.96 122.69
N GLU A 223 -21.35 -28.12 122.33
CA GLU A 223 -22.05 -29.03 123.26
C GLU A 223 -21.08 -29.66 124.28
N GLN A 224 -19.86 -29.99 123.88
CA GLN A 224 -18.80 -30.42 124.81
C GLN A 224 -18.40 -29.28 125.76
N VAL A 225 -18.29 -28.04 125.28
CA VAL A 225 -18.05 -26.88 126.14
C VAL A 225 -19.23 -26.65 127.07
N ALA A 226 -20.47 -26.75 126.59
CA ALA A 226 -21.68 -26.61 127.41
C ALA A 226 -21.76 -27.69 128.50
N THR A 227 -21.41 -28.94 128.20
CA THR A 227 -21.35 -30.03 129.19
C THR A 227 -20.20 -29.87 130.18
N VAL A 228 -19.03 -29.38 129.75
CA VAL A 228 -17.93 -29.03 130.67
C VAL A 228 -18.32 -27.84 131.54
N MET A 229 -19.01 -26.84 130.99
CA MET A 229 -19.56 -25.71 131.75
C MET A 229 -20.61 -26.17 132.77
N ALA A 230 -21.52 -27.07 132.39
CA ALA A 230 -22.48 -27.66 133.32
C ALA A 230 -21.80 -28.44 134.44
N LYS A 231 -20.79 -29.26 134.12
CA LYS A 231 -19.97 -29.97 135.13
C LYS A 231 -19.22 -29.00 136.06
N ASN A 232 -18.69 -27.89 135.53
CA ASN A 232 -18.08 -26.85 136.36
C ASN A 232 -19.12 -26.16 137.25
N ALA A 233 -20.32 -25.86 136.74
CA ALA A 233 -21.41 -25.32 137.55
C ALA A 233 -21.85 -26.31 138.64
N ASP A 234 -21.88 -27.62 138.37
CA ASP A 234 -22.14 -28.66 139.36
C ASP A 234 -21.02 -28.76 140.41
N LEU A 235 -19.75 -28.61 140.00
CA LEU A 235 -18.62 -28.50 140.92
C LEU A 235 -18.69 -27.23 141.77
N ASP A 236 -19.08 -26.10 141.19
CA ASP A 236 -19.29 -24.84 141.91
C ASP A 236 -20.48 -24.93 142.89
N THR A 237 -21.58 -25.59 142.51
CA THR A 237 -22.68 -25.85 143.45
C THR A 237 -22.25 -26.80 144.57
N MET A 238 -21.46 -27.84 144.28
CA MET A 238 -20.84 -28.68 145.31
C MET A 238 -19.88 -27.89 146.22
N LEU A 239 -19.10 -26.95 145.67
CA LEU A 239 -18.24 -26.07 146.46
C LEU A 239 -19.06 -25.09 147.31
N THR A 240 -20.14 -24.52 146.80
CA THR A 240 -21.03 -23.64 147.59
C THR A 240 -21.72 -24.42 148.71
N LEU A 241 -22.19 -25.65 148.46
CA LEU A 241 -22.73 -26.53 149.50
C LEU A 241 -21.66 -26.93 150.53
N ARG A 242 -20.46 -27.29 150.09
CA ARG A 242 -19.32 -27.55 150.98
C ARG A 242 -18.91 -26.32 151.78
N ASN A 243 -18.96 -25.13 151.18
CA ASN A 243 -18.70 -23.87 151.88
C ASN A 243 -19.80 -23.54 152.88
N GLN A 244 -21.06 -23.88 152.60
CA GLN A 244 -22.18 -23.77 153.54
C GLN A 244 -22.07 -24.80 154.68
N GLU A 245 -21.59 -26.02 154.42
CA GLU A 245 -21.24 -27.01 155.44
C GLU A 245 -20.05 -26.55 156.29
N VAL A 246 -19.01 -25.98 155.68
CA VAL A 246 -17.88 -25.35 156.40
C VAL A 246 -18.35 -24.12 157.18
N ALA A 247 -19.33 -23.35 156.70
CA ALA A 247 -19.92 -22.24 157.44
C ALA A 247 -20.74 -22.74 158.65
N ARG A 248 -21.53 -23.82 158.51
CA ARG A 248 -22.25 -24.46 159.63
C ARG A 248 -21.31 -25.14 160.62
N LEU A 249 -20.22 -25.75 160.15
CA LEU A 249 -19.18 -26.32 161.00
C LEU A 249 -18.33 -25.23 161.66
N LYS A 250 -18.18 -24.04 161.04
CA LYS A 250 -17.62 -22.84 161.69
C LYS A 250 -18.57 -22.24 162.73
N GLU A 251 -19.88 -22.31 162.53
CA GLU A 251 -20.89 -21.88 163.52
C GLU A 251 -20.98 -22.87 164.70
N GLN A 252 -20.83 -24.18 164.46
CA GLN A 252 -20.68 -25.20 165.51
C GLN A 252 -19.30 -25.16 166.20
N LEU A 253 -18.26 -24.61 165.55
CA LEU A 253 -16.96 -24.33 166.16
C LEU A 253 -16.90 -22.94 166.85
N ALA A 254 -17.89 -22.07 166.65
CA ALA A 254 -18.02 -20.81 167.40
C ALA A 254 -18.64 -20.99 168.80
N ALA A 255 -19.34 -22.10 169.04
CA ALA A 255 -19.89 -22.48 170.36
C ALA A 255 -18.87 -23.14 171.31
N THR A 256 -17.66 -23.45 170.83
CA THR A 256 -16.57 -24.03 171.64
C THR A 256 -15.26 -23.42 171.16
N GLY A 257 -14.71 -22.51 171.98
CA GLY A 257 -13.78 -21.49 171.54
C GLY A 257 -12.42 -21.96 171.02
N GLY A 258 -11.76 -21.01 170.34
CA GLY A 258 -10.30 -20.84 170.40
C GLY A 258 -9.57 -20.90 169.06
N ARG A 259 -8.90 -19.77 168.73
CA ARG A 259 -7.55 -19.59 168.12
C ARG A 259 -7.14 -20.60 167.02
N SER A 260 -6.66 -20.16 165.85
CA SER A 260 -5.25 -19.78 165.65
C SER A 260 -4.97 -19.44 164.19
N ASN A 261 -3.94 -18.62 164.00
CA ASN A 261 -3.26 -18.19 162.78
C ASN A 261 -2.53 -19.31 162.00
N ASP A 262 -2.06 -18.90 160.80
CA ASP A 262 -0.88 -19.36 160.04
C ASP A 262 -1.03 -20.66 159.21
N MET A 263 -0.44 -20.86 158.03
CA MET A 263 0.74 -20.22 157.42
C MET A 263 0.82 -20.48 155.89
N ILE A 264 1.42 -19.48 155.25
CA ILE A 264 2.09 -19.35 153.95
C ILE A 264 2.88 -20.58 153.43
N ILE A 265 2.79 -20.86 152.11
CA ILE A 265 3.89 -21.26 151.19
C ILE A 265 3.53 -20.71 149.79
N ARG A 266 4.11 -19.58 149.30
CA ARG A 266 5.35 -19.45 148.47
C ARG A 266 5.33 -20.32 147.20
N LEU A 267 5.65 -19.91 145.97
CA LEU A 267 6.31 -18.75 145.35
C LEU A 267 6.25 -19.01 143.78
N PRO A 268 7.04 -18.33 142.92
CA PRO A 268 6.70 -17.30 141.94
C PRO A 268 6.72 -17.85 140.48
N ASN A 269 6.65 -17.16 139.34
CA ASN A 269 7.10 -15.83 138.93
C ASN A 269 6.58 -15.54 137.49
N PRO A 270 6.46 -14.27 137.07
CA PRO A 270 6.32 -13.83 135.69
C PRO A 270 7.64 -13.25 135.11
N ALA A 271 7.59 -12.85 133.83
CA ALA A 271 8.59 -12.12 133.01
C ALA A 271 9.75 -12.99 132.45
N VAL A 272 10.34 -12.75 131.28
CA VAL A 272 10.78 -11.48 130.65
C VAL A 272 10.90 -11.64 129.11
N SER A 273 10.88 -10.48 128.46
CA SER A 273 11.14 -10.02 127.09
C SER A 273 12.43 -10.46 126.35
N ASP A 274 12.49 -10.00 125.08
CA ASP A 274 13.65 -9.59 124.24
C ASP A 274 14.51 -10.67 123.54
N ASP A 275 14.70 -10.58 122.21
CA ASP A 275 15.75 -9.74 121.59
C ASP A 275 15.81 -9.87 120.04
N LYS A 276 16.14 -8.74 119.40
CA LYS A 276 16.98 -8.48 118.18
C LYS A 276 16.95 -9.39 116.92
N THR A 277 16.56 -8.82 115.77
CA THR A 277 17.40 -8.25 114.66
C THR A 277 18.34 -9.20 113.91
N VAL A 278 18.14 -9.35 112.59
CA VAL A 278 19.18 -9.33 111.53
C VAL A 278 18.55 -8.84 110.20
N SER A 279 18.96 -7.65 109.73
CA SER A 279 18.92 -7.18 108.32
C SER A 279 20.15 -7.73 107.56
N PRO A 280 20.49 -7.40 106.29
CA PRO A 280 19.84 -6.59 105.23
C PRO A 280 19.86 -7.30 103.84
N SER A 281 19.31 -6.78 102.73
CA SER A 281 20.03 -5.91 101.78
C SER A 281 19.11 -5.44 100.64
N GLN A 282 18.99 -4.12 100.54
CA GLN A 282 18.60 -3.25 99.42
C GLN A 282 19.62 -3.32 98.24
N PRO A 283 19.61 -2.46 97.19
CA PRO A 283 18.56 -1.66 96.49
C PRO A 283 18.70 -1.83 94.94
N THR A 284 17.91 -1.25 94.01
CA THR A 284 17.96 0.17 93.56
C THR A 284 16.79 0.51 92.62
N ALA A 285 16.19 1.67 92.90
CA ALA A 285 15.38 2.49 91.99
C ALA A 285 16.32 3.48 91.24
N PRO A 286 15.89 4.59 90.60
CA PRO A 286 14.57 5.00 90.06
C PRO A 286 14.67 5.64 88.64
N ALA A 287 13.52 6.13 88.16
CA ALA A 287 13.25 7.06 87.03
C ALA A 287 13.94 8.45 87.18
N PRO A 288 13.67 9.55 86.40
CA PRO A 288 12.66 9.80 85.33
C PRO A 288 13.08 10.80 84.18
N ALA A 289 12.08 11.21 83.37
CA ALA A 289 11.84 12.56 82.79
C ALA A 289 12.25 12.92 81.33
N ALA A 290 11.19 13.19 80.54
CA ALA A 290 10.89 14.39 79.74
C ALA A 290 11.62 14.77 78.42
N ALA A 291 10.74 15.10 77.44
CA ALA A 291 10.78 16.23 76.48
C ALA A 291 11.44 16.10 75.08
N LEU A 292 10.56 16.26 74.08
CA LEU A 292 10.61 16.99 72.79
C LEU A 292 11.88 17.05 71.89
N GLU A 293 11.58 16.86 70.59
CA GLU A 293 11.90 17.74 69.46
C GLU A 293 12.88 17.27 68.36
N THR A 294 12.43 17.55 67.12
CA THR A 294 13.16 17.82 65.85
C THR A 294 13.64 16.67 64.97
N ALA A 295 13.06 16.62 63.76
CA ALA A 295 13.75 16.37 62.48
C ALA A 295 14.18 17.75 61.88
N PRO A 296 14.79 17.91 60.67
CA PRO A 296 15.36 16.96 59.68
C PRO A 296 16.72 17.46 59.05
N ALA A 297 17.10 16.89 57.90
CA ALA A 297 18.10 17.28 56.86
C ALA A 297 19.21 16.22 56.70
N ALA A 298 19.62 15.64 55.56
CA ALA A 298 19.66 15.93 54.10
C ALA A 298 21.14 15.80 53.64
N GLU A 299 21.35 15.46 52.35
CA GLU A 299 22.61 15.33 51.57
C GLU A 299 23.32 13.94 51.69
N GLU A 300 23.86 13.29 50.65
CA GLU A 300 24.09 13.58 49.22
C GLU A 300 24.49 12.27 48.48
N GLU A 301 24.74 12.38 47.17
CA GLU A 301 25.60 11.56 46.29
C GLU A 301 25.02 10.52 45.30
N ALA A 302 25.13 10.95 44.02
CA ALA A 302 25.92 10.33 42.95
C ALA A 302 25.26 9.35 41.95
N ALA A 303 25.21 9.81 40.69
CA ALA A 303 25.21 9.01 39.47
C ALA A 303 26.60 8.35 39.23
N PRO A 304 26.75 7.38 38.29
CA PRO A 304 27.03 7.78 36.91
C PRO A 304 26.45 6.83 35.83
N ALA A 305 26.88 7.10 34.59
CA ALA A 305 26.26 6.83 33.30
C ALA A 305 26.66 5.51 32.58
N ALA A 306 25.97 5.31 31.45
CA ALA A 306 26.43 4.78 30.16
C ALA A 306 26.32 3.27 29.85
N ALA A 307 25.48 2.96 28.85
CA ALA A 307 25.72 1.90 27.85
C ALA A 307 24.92 2.21 26.57
N ALA A 308 25.54 1.92 25.42
CA ALA A 308 25.17 2.34 24.08
C ALA A 308 24.61 1.19 23.23
N GLU A 309 24.15 1.57 22.01
CA GLU A 309 23.96 0.78 20.77
C GLU A 309 22.78 -0.22 20.71
N GLU A 310 22.01 -0.44 19.63
CA GLU A 310 21.65 0.22 18.35
C GLU A 310 20.51 -0.68 17.72
N PRO A 311 20.12 -0.67 16.41
CA PRO A 311 18.83 -0.16 15.89
C PRO A 311 17.91 -1.17 15.13
N THR A 312 16.66 -0.79 14.84
CA THR A 312 15.82 -1.17 13.65
C THR A 312 14.55 -0.30 13.68
N ALA A 313 14.01 0.37 12.66
CA ALA A 313 14.17 0.39 11.20
C ALA A 313 13.66 1.77 10.67
N PRO A 314 14.16 2.29 9.53
CA PRO A 314 13.65 3.56 8.99
C PRO A 314 12.41 3.34 8.12
N VAL A 315 11.41 4.16 8.42
CA VAL A 315 10.29 4.51 7.55
C VAL A 315 10.82 5.15 6.27
N SER A 316 10.20 4.80 5.15
CA SER A 316 10.45 5.33 3.82
C SER A 316 10.41 6.87 3.80
N THR A 317 11.58 7.50 3.83
CA THR A 317 11.73 8.90 3.43
C THR A 317 11.90 8.96 1.92
N GLU A 318 10.99 9.66 1.25
CA GLU A 318 11.23 10.20 -0.09
C GLU A 318 12.60 10.91 -0.10
N PRO A 319 13.49 10.59 -1.04
CA PRO A 319 14.66 11.42 -1.23
C PRO A 319 14.17 12.74 -1.84
N ALA A 320 14.31 13.82 -1.08
CA ALA A 320 14.25 15.16 -1.60
C ALA A 320 15.13 15.22 -2.85
N ALA A 321 14.54 15.48 -4.01
CA ALA A 321 15.29 15.66 -5.22
C ALA A 321 16.24 16.86 -5.03
N PRO A 322 17.46 16.81 -5.60
CA PRO A 322 18.37 17.94 -5.56
C PRO A 322 17.67 19.14 -6.21
N GLN A 323 17.60 20.27 -5.49
CA GLN A 323 16.87 21.50 -5.83
C GLN A 323 17.03 22.03 -7.28
N GLY A 324 18.03 21.55 -8.03
CA GLY A 324 18.21 21.84 -9.45
C GLY A 324 17.30 21.04 -10.38
N LEU A 325 16.86 19.84 -10.00
CA LEU A 325 15.96 19.03 -10.82
C LEU A 325 14.55 19.62 -10.85
N GLU A 326 14.03 20.16 -9.74
CA GLU A 326 12.74 20.86 -9.75
C GLU A 326 12.73 22.06 -10.70
N GLN A 327 13.80 22.85 -10.73
CA GLN A 327 13.91 24.02 -11.63
C GLN A 327 13.94 23.58 -13.10
N GLU A 328 14.69 22.52 -13.43
CA GLU A 328 14.72 21.97 -14.79
C GLU A 328 13.35 21.39 -15.22
N ILE A 329 12.58 20.80 -14.29
CA ILE A 329 11.21 20.32 -14.56
C ILE A 329 10.31 21.50 -14.93
N GLU A 330 10.38 22.60 -14.16
CA GLU A 330 9.60 23.80 -14.43
C GLU A 330 9.98 24.45 -15.76
N ASP A 331 11.27 24.53 -16.08
CA ASP A 331 11.76 25.08 -17.35
C ASP A 331 11.27 24.27 -18.56
N ILE A 332 11.37 22.94 -18.51
CA ILE A 332 10.89 22.08 -19.59
C ILE A 332 9.36 22.19 -19.73
N ARG A 333 8.63 22.32 -18.61
CA ARG A 333 7.18 22.50 -18.61
C ARG A 333 6.78 23.85 -19.22
N ASN A 334 7.50 24.92 -18.92
CA ASN A 334 7.30 26.25 -19.48
C ASN A 334 7.61 26.27 -20.98
N GLN A 335 8.69 25.62 -21.41
CA GLN A 335 9.02 25.46 -22.83
C GLN A 335 7.97 24.63 -23.58
N GLY A 336 7.44 23.57 -22.95
CA GLY A 336 6.34 22.78 -23.49
C GLY A 336 5.07 23.60 -23.67
N ALA A 337 4.70 24.42 -22.68
CA ALA A 337 3.55 25.32 -22.76
C ALA A 337 3.71 26.36 -23.89
N ALA A 338 4.86 27.02 -23.98
CA ALA A 338 5.17 27.97 -25.04
C ALA A 338 5.14 27.33 -26.44
N LEU A 339 5.61 26.08 -26.56
CA LEU A 339 5.51 25.31 -27.81
C LEU A 339 4.06 25.02 -28.19
N THR A 340 3.21 24.62 -27.23
CA THR A 340 1.80 24.34 -27.50
C THR A 340 1.04 25.58 -27.97
N GLU A 341 1.30 26.76 -27.37
CA GLU A 341 0.73 28.02 -27.85
C GLU A 341 1.21 28.37 -29.26
N ARG A 342 2.49 28.13 -29.55
CA ARG A 342 3.04 28.34 -30.89
C ARG A 342 2.44 27.39 -31.93
N LEU A 343 2.23 26.12 -31.59
CA LEU A 343 1.57 25.14 -32.46
C LEU A 343 0.12 25.52 -32.78
N LEU A 344 -0.61 26.06 -31.81
CA LEU A 344 -1.98 26.53 -31.99
C LEU A 344 -2.06 27.79 -32.88
N ASN A 345 -1.03 28.65 -32.85
CA ASN A 345 -1.00 29.92 -33.57
C ASN A 345 -0.33 29.84 -34.97
N VAL A 346 0.38 28.76 -35.29
CA VAL A 346 1.05 28.60 -36.60
C VAL A 346 0.05 28.21 -37.68
N ARG A 347 0.01 28.99 -38.77
CA ARG A 347 -0.80 28.73 -39.96
C ARG A 347 0.10 28.49 -41.17
N GLY A 348 0.09 27.26 -41.70
CA GLY A 348 0.84 26.84 -42.90
C GLY A 348 2.10 25.99 -42.61
N ALA A 349 2.59 25.27 -43.63
CA ALA A 349 3.65 24.25 -43.52
C ALA A 349 5.10 24.78 -43.53
N GLY A 350 5.29 26.11 -43.60
CA GLY A 350 6.63 26.72 -43.69
C GLY A 350 7.46 26.61 -42.39
N ASN A 351 6.80 26.32 -41.26
CA ASN A 351 7.43 26.24 -39.94
C ASN A 351 7.55 24.80 -39.41
N ASP A 352 7.25 23.78 -40.21
CA ASP A 352 7.21 22.38 -39.74
C ASP A 352 8.60 21.86 -39.33
N GLU A 353 9.65 22.20 -40.08
CA GLU A 353 11.01 21.73 -39.79
C GLU A 353 11.62 22.33 -38.50
N PRO A 354 11.48 23.65 -38.21
CA PRO A 354 11.91 24.18 -36.91
C PRO A 354 11.06 23.66 -35.74
N ILE A 355 9.74 23.53 -35.91
CA ILE A 355 8.85 22.98 -34.88
C ILE A 355 9.22 21.53 -34.56
N ARG A 356 9.46 20.70 -35.59
CA ARG A 356 9.89 19.31 -35.44
C ARG A 356 11.23 19.20 -34.68
N ARG A 357 12.15 20.15 -34.89
CA ARG A 357 13.42 20.24 -34.16
C ARG A 357 13.22 20.63 -32.69
N GLU A 358 12.33 21.57 -32.40
CA GLU A 358 11.97 21.98 -31.03
C GLU A 358 11.28 20.83 -30.26
N ILE A 359 10.33 20.13 -30.89
CA ILE A 359 9.69 18.93 -30.31
C ILE A 359 10.73 17.86 -30.00
N ALA A 360 11.63 17.56 -30.95
CA ALA A 360 12.68 16.56 -30.76
C ALA A 360 13.67 16.94 -29.65
N ARG A 361 13.90 18.23 -29.43
CA ARG A 361 14.75 18.73 -28.34
C ARG A 361 14.08 18.56 -26.99
N ILE A 362 12.83 19.01 -26.84
CA ILE A 362 12.06 18.89 -25.59
C ILE A 362 11.88 17.41 -25.22
N ALA A 363 11.60 16.56 -26.21
CA ALA A 363 11.52 15.11 -25.98
C ALA A 363 12.86 14.52 -25.48
N ALA A 364 14.01 14.96 -26.02
CA ALA A 364 15.31 14.51 -25.56
C ALA A 364 15.63 15.00 -24.12
N GLU A 365 15.27 16.23 -23.78
CA GLU A 365 15.42 16.80 -22.43
C GLU A 365 14.52 16.08 -21.40
N MET A 366 13.29 15.73 -21.78
CA MET A 366 12.38 14.92 -20.96
C MET A 366 12.92 13.52 -20.71
N ILE A 367 13.41 12.82 -21.74
CA ILE A 367 14.00 11.47 -21.60
C ILE A 367 15.20 11.52 -20.65
N ALA A 368 16.05 12.54 -20.80
CA ALA A 368 17.19 12.73 -19.92
C ALA A 368 16.76 13.04 -18.48
N LEU A 369 15.66 13.77 -18.28
CA LEU A 369 15.14 14.12 -16.96
C LEU A 369 14.53 12.91 -16.26
N THR A 370 13.77 12.09 -17.00
CA THR A 370 13.23 10.83 -16.49
C THR A 370 14.36 9.88 -16.08
N ALA A 371 15.42 9.78 -16.89
CA ALA A 371 16.59 8.98 -16.54
C ALA A 371 17.31 9.51 -15.28
N ALA A 372 17.41 10.83 -15.12
CA ALA A 372 17.99 11.45 -13.92
C ALA A 372 17.13 11.23 -12.67
N ARG A 373 15.80 11.27 -12.79
CA ARG A 373 14.86 11.01 -11.69
C ARG A 373 14.86 9.55 -11.24
N GLU A 374 15.01 8.62 -12.19
CA GLU A 374 15.09 7.19 -11.92
C GLU A 374 16.48 6.73 -11.40
N GLY A 375 17.50 7.58 -11.54
CA GLY A 375 18.86 7.32 -11.04
C GLY A 375 19.51 6.10 -11.68
N GLU A 376 20.35 5.40 -10.91
CA GLU A 376 21.10 4.21 -11.38
C GLU A 376 20.20 3.02 -11.77
N ALA A 377 18.93 3.03 -11.35
CA ALA A 377 17.94 2.00 -11.66
C ALA A 377 17.26 2.20 -13.03
N SER A 378 17.53 3.30 -13.74
CA SER A 378 16.86 3.60 -15.00
C SER A 378 17.26 2.64 -16.13
N PRO A 379 16.31 2.02 -16.86
CA PRO A 379 16.61 1.22 -18.06
C PRO A 379 16.90 2.09 -19.30
N ILE A 380 16.66 3.41 -19.23
CA ILE A 380 16.74 4.35 -20.35
C ILE A 380 18.13 4.41 -21.00
N PRO A 381 19.26 4.48 -20.25
CA PRO A 381 20.59 4.44 -20.84
C PRO A 381 20.85 3.19 -21.69
N GLY A 382 20.37 2.03 -21.24
CA GLY A 382 20.50 0.75 -21.95
C GLY A 382 19.67 0.70 -23.24
N LEU A 383 18.44 1.25 -23.21
CA LEU A 383 17.58 1.36 -24.39
C LEU A 383 18.16 2.33 -25.42
N LEU A 384 18.70 3.47 -24.98
CA LEU A 384 19.37 4.43 -25.85
C LEU A 384 20.62 3.83 -26.50
N ALA A 385 21.40 3.03 -25.78
CA ALA A 385 22.59 2.34 -26.32
C ALA A 385 22.24 1.38 -27.48
N LYS A 386 21.10 0.69 -27.38
CA LYS A 386 20.62 -0.27 -28.40
C LYS A 386 20.01 0.41 -29.64
N ALA A 387 19.54 1.64 -29.50
CA ALA A 387 19.01 2.42 -30.62
C ALA A 387 20.16 2.94 -31.51
N SER A 388 20.43 2.25 -32.62
CA SER A 388 21.32 2.71 -33.70
C SER A 388 20.48 3.23 -34.87
N GLY A 389 20.77 4.45 -35.34
CA GLY A 389 19.93 5.20 -36.28
C GLY A 389 19.95 4.64 -37.71
N SER A 390 18.76 4.49 -38.31
CA SER A 390 18.56 3.94 -39.68
C SER A 390 18.27 4.99 -40.76
N SER A 391 18.55 6.28 -40.53
CA SER A 391 18.28 7.32 -41.53
C SER A 391 19.19 8.53 -41.33
N GLY A 392 19.55 9.22 -42.42
CA GLY A 392 20.47 10.38 -42.45
C GLY A 392 19.98 11.65 -41.72
N ARG A 393 19.02 11.54 -40.80
CA ARG A 393 18.57 12.59 -39.89
C ARG A 393 18.96 12.22 -38.46
N GLU A 394 19.43 13.19 -37.68
CA GLU A 394 19.84 12.98 -36.30
C GLU A 394 18.68 12.43 -35.44
N SER A 395 18.85 11.19 -34.95
CA SER A 395 17.81 10.48 -34.21
C SER A 395 17.57 11.06 -32.81
N LEU A 396 16.36 10.89 -32.29
CA LEU A 396 16.01 11.30 -30.92
C LEU A 396 16.93 10.65 -29.88
N ALA A 397 17.30 9.38 -30.09
CA ALA A 397 18.20 8.65 -29.20
C ALA A 397 19.60 9.27 -29.14
N THR A 398 20.11 9.77 -30.28
CA THR A 398 21.39 10.49 -30.34
C THR A 398 21.34 11.78 -29.55
N ARG A 399 20.25 12.56 -29.70
CA ARG A 399 20.06 13.83 -28.97
C ARG A 399 19.92 13.61 -27.47
N ALA A 400 19.15 12.61 -27.05
CA ALA A 400 18.99 12.26 -25.64
C ALA A 400 20.32 11.86 -25.00
N LYS A 401 21.17 11.09 -25.70
CA LYS A 401 22.54 10.79 -25.24
C LYS A 401 23.38 12.05 -25.05
N VAL A 402 23.36 12.98 -26.01
CA VAL A 402 24.12 14.24 -25.91
C VAL A 402 23.66 15.09 -24.72
N VAL A 403 22.35 15.17 -24.45
CA VAL A 403 21.82 15.90 -23.30
C VAL A 403 22.20 15.21 -21.97
N MET A 404 22.17 13.88 -21.92
CA MET A 404 22.59 13.11 -20.75
C MET A 404 24.08 13.26 -20.44
N GLU A 405 24.95 13.22 -21.45
CA GLU A 405 26.40 13.41 -21.27
C GLU A 405 26.73 14.84 -20.80
N LYS A 406 26.00 15.85 -21.29
CA LYS A 406 26.13 17.23 -20.81
C LYS A 406 25.71 17.43 -19.35
N ARG A 407 24.89 16.54 -18.79
CA ARG A 407 24.48 16.56 -17.37
C ARG A 407 25.45 15.84 -16.44
N LYS A 408 26.32 14.97 -16.99
CA LYS A 408 27.35 14.26 -16.22
C LYS A 408 28.62 15.09 -15.97
N HIS A 409 28.80 16.16 -16.75
CA HIS A 409 29.87 17.14 -16.63
C HIS A 409 29.34 18.42 -16.01
#